data_AF-A0A0D7AJX5-F1
#
_entry.id   AF-A0A0D7AJX5-F1
#
_cell.length_a   1.000
_cell.length_b   1.000
_cell.length_c   1.000
_cell.angle_alpha   90.00
_cell.angle_beta   90.00
_cell.angle_gamma   90.00
#
_symmetry.space_group_name_H-M   'P 1'
#
loop_
_entity.id
_entity.type
_entity.pdbx_description
1 polymer ?
#
loop_
_entity_poly.entity_id
_entity_poly.type
_entity_poly.pdbx_seq_one_letter_code
_entity_poly.pdbx_strand_id
1 'polypeptide(L)'
;VSLSCNQYVVYSATYQVPTFYFSVHDANGTPLFVDDLVKTSLFRSNIFENTTSTSFAVTQRANVCPMLSQGEHPTLGTPCWYLHPCETVNAVDEIMVELARESPASWTETRRLVRWMEAWFMVLSCAVDL
;
A
#
# COMPACT_ATOMS: atom_id res chain seq x y z
N VAL A 1 -23.68 1.64 -7.44
CA VAL A 1 -23.27 2.91 -6.79
C VAL A 1 -21.98 3.34 -7.48
N SER A 2 -21.85 4.62 -7.86
CA SER A 2 -20.58 5.14 -8.39
C SER A 2 -19.67 5.51 -7.22
N LEU A 3 -18.41 5.09 -7.28
CA LEU A 3 -17.39 5.39 -6.27
C LEU A 3 -16.27 6.18 -6.94
N SER A 4 -15.71 7.17 -6.23
CA SER A 4 -14.49 7.86 -6.64
C SER A 4 -13.34 7.45 -5.73
N CYS A 5 -12.22 7.03 -6.30
CA CYS A 5 -11.00 6.66 -5.57
C CYS A 5 -9.85 7.58 -5.99
N ASN A 6 -9.28 8.31 -5.04
CA ASN A 6 -8.03 9.04 -5.25
C ASN A 6 -6.88 8.26 -4.63
N GLN A 7 -5.80 8.07 -5.38
CA GLN A 7 -4.65 7.24 -5.00
C GLN A 7 -3.36 8.06 -5.07
N TYR A 8 -2.45 7.82 -4.14
CA TYR A 8 -1.24 8.59 -3.96
C TYR A 8 -0.07 7.68 -3.58
N VAL A 9 1.11 8.01 -4.11
CA VAL A 9 2.39 7.44 -3.65
C VAL A 9 3.11 8.53 -2.88
N VAL A 10 3.34 8.29 -1.59
CA VAL A 10 3.94 9.28 -0.68
C VAL A 10 5.17 8.67 -0.03
N TYR A 11 6.27 9.42 0.07
CA TYR A 11 7.45 8.97 0.79
C TYR A 11 7.20 9.02 2.31
N SER A 12 7.35 7.87 2.99
CA SER A 12 7.32 7.80 4.45
C SER A 12 8.71 8.13 4.99
N ALA A 13 8.85 9.27 5.67
CA ALA A 13 10.12 9.66 6.28
C ALA A 13 10.57 8.69 7.39
N THR A 14 9.63 8.10 8.12
CA THR A 14 9.90 7.16 9.22
C THR A 14 10.48 5.84 8.71
N TYR A 15 9.92 5.29 7.64
CA TYR A 15 10.31 3.98 7.08
C TYR A 15 11.25 4.11 5.88
N GLN A 16 11.46 5.32 5.38
CA GLN A 16 12.29 5.65 4.23
C GLN A 16 11.91 4.91 2.94
N VAL A 17 10.61 4.68 2.74
CA VAL A 17 10.04 3.97 1.58
C VAL A 17 8.81 4.69 1.02
N PRO A 18 8.46 4.50 -0.26
CA PRO A 18 7.14 4.87 -0.76
C PRO A 18 6.03 4.11 -0.01
N THR A 19 4.93 4.81 0.20
CA THR A 19 3.74 4.33 0.91
C THR A 19 2.51 4.69 0.09
N PHE A 20 1.62 3.72 -0.06
CA PHE A 20 0.38 3.89 -0.81
C PHE A 20 -0.70 4.48 0.10
N TYR A 21 -1.16 5.68 -0.26
CA TYR A 21 -2.29 6.38 0.38
C TYR A 21 -3.46 6.42 -0.59
N PHE A 22 -4.68 6.37 -0.06
CA PHE A 22 -5.87 6.50 -0.88
C PHE A 22 -7.06 7.03 -0.08
N SER A 23 -8.07 7.49 -0.79
CA SER A 23 -9.37 7.87 -0.24
C SER A 23 -10.46 7.42 -1.20
N VAL A 24 -11.55 6.85 -0.67
CA VAL A 24 -12.67 6.38 -1.48
C VAL A 24 -13.94 7.04 -0.97
N HIS A 25 -14.71 7.61 -1.89
CA HIS A 25 -15.93 8.35 -1.58
C HIS A 25 -17.10 7.86 -2.43
N ASP A 26 -18.31 7.99 -1.88
CA ASP A 26 -19.56 7.75 -2.61
C ASP A 26 -19.88 8.89 -3.59
N ALA A 27 -21.00 8.75 -4.32
CA ALA A 27 -21.45 9.76 -5.28
C ALA A 27 -21.78 11.14 -4.67
N ASN A 28 -21.94 11.23 -3.35
CA ASN A 28 -22.17 12.48 -2.62
C ASN A 28 -20.86 13.08 -2.06
N GLY A 29 -19.72 12.42 -2.27
CA GLY A 29 -18.43 12.81 -1.70
C GLY A 29 -18.22 12.35 -0.25
N THR A 30 -19.06 11.46 0.27
CA THR A 30 -18.91 10.92 1.64
C THR A 30 -17.82 9.85 1.65
N PRO A 31 -16.83 9.92 2.57
CA PRO A 31 -15.82 8.88 2.71
C PRO A 31 -16.44 7.52 3.08
N LEU A 32 -15.95 6.45 2.48
CA LEU A 32 -16.35 5.08 2.83
C LEU A 32 -15.77 4.64 4.17
N PHE A 33 -16.59 3.96 4.97
CA PHE A 33 -16.14 3.26 6.18
C PHE A 33 -15.42 1.95 5.82
N VAL A 34 -14.64 1.44 6.78
CA VAL A 34 -13.82 0.24 6.60
C VAL A 34 -14.64 -0.97 6.08
N ASP A 35 -15.85 -1.16 6.60
CA ASP A 35 -16.71 -2.30 6.26
C ASP A 35 -17.16 -2.30 4.80
N ASP A 36 -17.28 -1.12 4.19
CA ASP A 36 -17.63 -0.99 2.78
C ASP A 36 -16.38 -0.91 1.91
N LEU A 37 -15.30 -0.32 2.42
CA LEU A 37 -14.01 -0.24 1.74
C LEU A 37 -13.45 -1.63 1.40
N VAL A 38 -13.51 -2.58 2.34
CA VAL A 38 -13.00 -3.96 2.13
C VAL A 38 -13.80 -4.76 1.10
N LYS A 39 -14.98 -4.27 0.71
CA LYS A 39 -15.84 -4.87 -0.33
C LYS A 39 -15.66 -4.24 -1.71
N THR A 40 -14.84 -3.19 -1.81
CA THR A 40 -14.56 -2.53 -3.09
C THR A 40 -13.63 -3.38 -3.96
N SER A 41 -13.62 -3.11 -5.27
CA SER A 41 -12.68 -3.72 -6.20
C SER A 41 -11.28 -3.10 -6.16
N LEU A 42 -10.99 -2.21 -5.20
CA LEU A 42 -9.65 -1.63 -5.05
C LEU A 42 -8.62 -2.68 -4.60
N PHE A 43 -9.08 -3.71 -3.88
CA PHE A 43 -8.22 -4.73 -3.30
C PHE A 43 -8.46 -6.08 -3.95
N ARG A 44 -7.40 -6.90 -3.98
CA ARG A 44 -7.51 -8.32 -4.36
C ARG A 44 -8.40 -9.05 -3.35
N SER A 45 -9.19 -10.01 -3.82
CA SER A 45 -10.28 -10.63 -3.03
C SER A 45 -9.84 -11.34 -1.75
N ASN A 46 -8.58 -11.78 -1.68
CA ASN A 46 -8.05 -12.61 -0.60
C ASN A 46 -7.32 -11.81 0.50
N ILE A 47 -7.09 -10.50 0.32
CA ILE A 47 -6.19 -9.76 1.23
C ILE A 47 -6.81 -9.55 2.62
N PHE A 48 -8.15 -9.61 2.70
CA PHE A 48 -8.91 -9.39 3.93
C PHE A 48 -9.34 -10.69 4.60
N GLU A 49 -8.95 -11.84 4.07
CA GLU A 49 -9.21 -13.13 4.72
C GLU A 49 -8.55 -13.17 6.11
N ASN A 50 -9.30 -13.63 7.11
CA ASN A 50 -8.84 -13.72 8.50
C ASN A 50 -8.34 -12.38 9.10
N THR A 51 -8.88 -11.25 8.64
CA THR A 51 -8.64 -9.94 9.23
C THR A 51 -9.67 -9.57 10.29
N THR A 52 -9.31 -8.63 11.14
CA THR A 52 -10.19 -7.95 12.09
C THR A 52 -10.12 -6.45 11.82
N SER A 53 -11.28 -5.81 11.75
CA SER A 53 -11.38 -4.38 11.45
C SER A 53 -11.83 -3.60 12.67
N THR A 54 -11.27 -2.41 12.82
CA THR A 54 -11.80 -1.32 13.67
C THR A 54 -12.15 -0.15 12.76
N SER A 55 -12.75 0.91 13.29
CA SER A 55 -13.05 2.12 12.50
C SER A 55 -11.82 2.75 11.83
N PHE A 56 -10.61 2.47 12.33
CA PHE A 56 -9.37 3.14 11.92
C PHE A 56 -8.30 2.19 11.38
N ALA A 57 -8.51 0.87 11.41
CA ALA A 57 -7.49 -0.08 11.01
C ALA A 57 -8.06 -1.44 10.59
N VAL A 58 -7.37 -2.12 9.68
CA VAL A 58 -7.59 -3.52 9.33
C VAL A 58 -6.33 -4.30 9.63
N THR A 59 -6.42 -5.29 10.51
CA THR A 59 -5.27 -6.08 10.98
C THR A 59 -5.49 -7.55 10.67
N GLN A 60 -4.49 -8.20 10.08
CA GLN A 60 -4.48 -9.64 9.92
C GLN A 60 -4.13 -10.27 11.28
N ARG A 61 -4.88 -11.30 11.72
CA ARG A 61 -4.76 -11.85 13.09
C ARG A 61 -3.35 -12.33 13.48
N ALA A 62 -2.52 -12.68 12.51
CA ALA A 62 -1.14 -13.14 12.75
C ALA A 62 -0.12 -11.99 12.87
N ASN A 63 -0.50 -10.75 12.54
CA ASN A 63 0.43 -9.63 12.43
C ASN A 63 0.32 -8.69 13.63
N VAL A 64 1.46 -8.17 14.08
CA VAL A 64 1.54 -7.19 15.17
C VAL A 64 1.11 -5.79 14.70
N CYS A 65 1.28 -5.51 13.41
CA CYS A 65 1.01 -4.22 12.79
C CYS A 65 -0.23 -4.30 11.88
N PRO A 66 -1.09 -3.27 11.86
CA PRO A 66 -2.21 -3.21 10.91
C PRO A 66 -1.73 -3.23 9.46
N MET A 67 -2.49 -3.88 8.59
CA MET A 67 -2.26 -3.86 7.15
C MET A 67 -2.73 -2.53 6.55
N LEU A 68 -3.94 -2.10 6.92
CA LEU A 68 -4.48 -0.78 6.59
C LEU A 68 -4.63 0.05 7.85
N SER A 69 -4.30 1.33 7.77
CA SER A 69 -4.54 2.30 8.83
C SER A 69 -5.14 3.58 8.25
N GLN A 70 -5.93 4.27 9.05
CA GLN A 70 -6.43 5.61 8.73
C GLN A 70 -5.52 6.66 9.36
N GLY A 71 -5.25 7.73 8.63
CA GLY A 71 -4.47 8.87 9.09
C GLY A 71 -4.68 10.08 8.20
N GLU A 72 -3.79 11.06 8.29
CA GLU A 72 -3.79 12.22 7.40
C GLU A 72 -2.78 12.01 6.27
N HIS A 73 -3.15 12.42 5.05
CA HIS A 73 -2.22 12.46 3.94
C HIS A 73 -1.09 13.46 4.25
N PRO A 74 0.20 13.05 4.22
CA PRO A 74 1.31 13.89 4.71
C PRO A 74 1.44 15.27 4.04
N THR A 75 1.09 15.37 2.76
CA THR A 75 1.13 16.64 2.01
C THR A 75 -0.20 17.42 2.01
N LEU A 76 -1.33 16.73 1.97
CA LEU A 76 -2.66 17.36 1.76
C LEU A 76 -3.35 17.70 3.09
N GLY A 77 -2.97 17.05 4.20
CA GLY A 77 -3.64 17.21 5.48
C GLY A 77 -5.09 16.68 5.50
N THR A 78 -5.46 15.84 4.54
CA THR A 78 -6.82 15.30 4.43
C THR A 78 -6.89 13.86 4.96
N PRO A 79 -8.02 13.40 5.52
CA PRO A 79 -8.19 12.02 5.93
C PRO A 79 -7.96 11.04 4.77
N CYS A 80 -7.11 10.04 4.99
CA CYS A 80 -6.80 9.00 4.02
C CYS A 80 -6.57 7.66 4.73
N TRP A 81 -6.72 6.60 3.96
CA TRP A 81 -6.24 5.28 4.31
C TRP A 81 -4.84 5.08 3.72
N TYR A 82 -4.02 4.28 4.38
CA TYR A 82 -2.73 3.87 3.84
C TYR A 82 -2.41 2.42 4.19
N LEU A 83 -1.67 1.76 3.28
CA LEU A 83 -1.04 0.48 3.57
C LEU A 83 0.16 0.72 4.47
N HIS A 84 0.25 -0.01 5.57
CA HIS A 84 1.33 0.20 6.52
C HIS A 84 2.68 -0.22 5.93
N PRO A 85 3.70 0.64 5.91
CA PRO A 85 4.92 0.39 5.14
C PRO A 85 6.02 -0.39 5.89
N CYS A 86 5.74 -0.92 7.09
CA CYS A 86 6.79 -1.50 7.95
C CYS A 86 7.51 -2.71 7.34
N GLU A 87 6.81 -3.54 6.59
CA GLU A 87 7.38 -4.73 5.93
C GLU A 87 7.79 -4.45 4.47
N THR A 88 7.64 -3.21 3.99
CA THR A 88 7.91 -2.88 2.59
C THR A 88 9.37 -3.13 2.22
N VAL A 89 10.32 -2.75 3.08
CA VAL A 89 11.75 -2.98 2.82
C VAL A 89 12.03 -4.48 2.69
N ASN A 90 11.56 -5.28 3.66
CA ASN A 90 11.77 -6.73 3.66
C ASN A 90 11.21 -7.39 2.39
N ALA A 91 9.95 -7.07 2.03
CA ALA A 91 9.30 -7.65 0.87
C ALA A 91 9.96 -7.26 -0.46
N VAL A 92 10.39 -5.99 -0.60
CA VAL A 92 11.06 -5.52 -1.83
C VAL A 92 12.48 -6.08 -1.94
N ASP A 93 13.21 -6.16 -0.82
CA ASP A 93 14.58 -6.66 -0.81
C ASP A 93 14.67 -8.13 -1.24
N GLU A 94 13.68 -8.97 -0.89
CA GLU A 94 13.58 -10.34 -1.40
C GLU A 94 13.54 -10.41 -2.93
N ILE A 95 12.75 -9.54 -3.57
CA ILE A 95 12.65 -9.46 -5.03
C ILE A 95 13.96 -8.89 -5.62
N MET A 96 14.51 -7.86 -4.99
CA MET A 96 15.74 -7.21 -5.47
C MET A 96 16.96 -8.14 -5.44
N VAL A 97 17.04 -9.03 -4.45
CA VAL A 97 18.07 -10.08 -4.38
C VAL A 97 18.01 -10.97 -5.62
N GLU A 98 16.82 -11.40 -6.03
CA GLU A 98 16.69 -12.26 -7.21
C GLU A 98 16.99 -11.50 -8.51
N LEU A 99 16.48 -10.27 -8.67
CA LEU A 99 16.77 -9.44 -9.85
C LEU A 99 18.28 -9.14 -10.02
N ALA A 100 19.01 -9.00 -8.91
CA ALA A 100 20.45 -8.80 -8.95
C ALA A 100 21.22 -10.03 -9.47
N ARG A 101 20.69 -11.24 -9.28
CA ARG A 101 21.30 -12.49 -9.77
C ARG A 101 21.19 -12.63 -11.28
N GLU A 102 20.09 -12.14 -11.87
CA GLU A 102 19.87 -12.17 -13.33
C GLU A 102 20.73 -11.16 -14.09
N SER A 103 21.27 -10.15 -13.42
CA SER A 103 22.07 -9.08 -14.04
C SER A 103 23.25 -8.67 -13.16
N PRO A 104 24.31 -9.51 -13.08
CA PRO A 104 25.45 -9.32 -12.17
C PRO A 104 26.34 -8.12 -12.49
N ALA A 105 26.08 -7.38 -13.56
CA ALA A 105 26.75 -6.10 -13.82
C ALA A 105 26.35 -5.07 -12.75
N SER A 106 27.30 -4.33 -12.19
CA SER A 106 27.02 -3.30 -11.18
C SER A 106 26.00 -2.30 -11.74
N TRP A 107 24.79 -2.31 -11.20
CA TRP A 107 23.78 -1.34 -11.58
C TRP A 107 24.25 0.07 -11.20
N THR A 108 23.95 1.05 -12.05
CA THR A 108 24.02 2.45 -11.63
C THR A 108 22.99 2.69 -10.53
N GLU A 109 23.24 3.69 -9.69
CA GLU A 109 22.30 4.04 -8.61
C GLU A 109 20.89 4.30 -9.13
N THR A 110 20.76 5.09 -10.21
CA THR A 110 19.47 5.38 -10.83
C THR A 110 18.75 4.11 -11.29
N ARG A 111 19.47 3.15 -11.89
CA ARG A 111 18.86 1.89 -12.33
C ARG A 111 18.41 1.06 -11.13
N ARG A 112 19.19 1.05 -10.06
CA ARG A 112 18.82 0.37 -8.80
C ARG A 112 17.54 0.94 -8.21
N LEU A 113 17.42 2.27 -8.14
CA LEU A 113 16.23 2.94 -7.62
C LEU A 113 14.99 2.70 -8.48
N VAL A 114 15.13 2.69 -9.81
CA VAL A 114 14.02 2.35 -10.72
C VAL A 114 13.58 0.89 -10.51
N ARG A 115 14.51 -0.06 -10.44
CA ARG A 115 14.19 -1.47 -10.15
C ARG A 115 13.52 -1.64 -8.79
N TRP A 116 13.98 -0.89 -7.79
CA TRP A 116 13.38 -0.91 -6.46
C TRP A 116 11.93 -0.42 -6.51
N MET A 117 11.63 0.67 -7.24
CA MET A 117 10.26 1.14 -7.43
C MET A 117 9.38 0.15 -8.19
N GLU A 118 9.91 -0.52 -9.23
CA GLU A 118 9.18 -1.57 -9.95
C GLU A 118 8.85 -2.76 -9.05
N ALA A 119 9.82 -3.22 -8.26
CA ALA A 119 9.61 -4.28 -7.27
C ALA A 119 8.60 -3.86 -6.20
N TRP A 120 8.62 -2.59 -5.77
CA TRP A 120 7.62 -2.04 -4.86
C TRP A 120 6.20 -2.06 -5.47
N PHE A 121 6.02 -1.66 -6.73
CA PHE A 121 4.74 -1.78 -7.41
C PHE A 121 4.28 -3.25 -7.55
N MET A 122 5.21 -4.19 -7.71
CA MET A 122 4.91 -5.62 -7.72
C MET A 122 4.37 -6.09 -6.36
N VAL A 123 5.03 -5.70 -5.26
CA VAL A 123 4.54 -5.99 -3.89
C VAL A 123 3.17 -5.35 -3.66
N LEU A 124 2.99 -4.09 -4.06
CA LEU A 124 1.71 -3.39 -3.94
C LEU A 124 0.59 -4.09 -4.72
N SER A 125 0.88 -4.64 -5.90
CA SER A 125 -0.07 -5.35 -6.76
C SER A 125 -0.58 -6.68 -6.17
N CYS A 126 0.10 -7.21 -5.15
CA CYS A 126 -0.39 -8.35 -4.38
C CYS A 126 -1.58 -7.97 -3.49
N ALA A 127 -1.68 -6.70 -3.10
CA ALA A 127 -2.77 -6.20 -2.24
C ALA A 127 -3.82 -5.40 -3.03
N VAL A 128 -3.37 -4.53 -3.93
CA VAL A 128 -4.19 -3.56 -4.66
C VAL A 128 -4.38 -4.01 -6.10
N ASP A 129 -5.58 -3.85 -6.64
CA ASP A 129 -5.87 -4.05 -8.06
C ASP A 129 -5.51 -2.76 -8.83
N LEU A 130 -4.23 -2.65 -9.20
CA LEU A 130 -3.64 -1.53 -9.96
C LEU A 130 -3.91 -1.62 -11.46
#